data_AF-A0A7X2NM87-F1
#
_entry.id   AF-A0A7X2NM87-F1
#
_cell.length_a   1.000
_cell.length_b   1.000
_cell.length_c   1.000
_cell.angle_alpha   90.00
_cell.angle_beta   90.00
_cell.angle_gamma   90.00
#
_symmetry.space_group_name_H-M   'P 1'
#
loop_
_entity.id
_entity.type
_entity.pdbx_description
1 polymer ?
#
loop_
_entity_poly.entity_id
_entity_poly.type
_entity_poly.pdbx_seq_one_letter_code
_entity_poly.pdbx_strand_id
1 'polypeptide(L)'
;MICLGHSGDDKYAGILKLLDVLLSSETEPEEKKKILQDDFHIKMTKTLESEVQTMCNLSKGVEEKGIEIGTLRAIQNLMETLKLTAEQAMAALKVPDSEQEKYAGMLKK
;
A
#
# COMPACT_ATOMS: atom_id res chain seq x y z
N MET A 1 7.10 -13.20 -16.97
CA MET A 1 8.33 -12.37 -17.00
C MET A 1 8.10 -11.28 -18.03
N ILE A 2 8.00 -10.02 -17.62
CA ILE A 2 7.79 -8.88 -18.55
C ILE A 2 9.18 -8.40 -18.97
N CYS A 3 9.53 -8.52 -20.26
CA CYS A 3 10.80 -8.01 -20.79
C CYS A 3 10.66 -6.52 -21.12
N LEU A 4 11.34 -5.67 -20.37
CA LEU A 4 11.27 -4.21 -20.51
C LEU A 4 12.37 -3.61 -21.40
N GLY A 5 13.27 -4.44 -21.96
CA GLY A 5 14.37 -4.04 -22.86
C GLY A 5 15.75 -4.50 -22.37
N HIS A 6 16.83 -4.05 -23.02
CA HIS A 6 18.22 -4.41 -22.70
C HIS A 6 18.92 -3.27 -21.94
N SER A 7 19.70 -3.61 -20.90
CA SER A 7 20.50 -2.67 -20.12
C SER A 7 21.60 -2.05 -21.00
N GLY A 8 21.35 -0.87 -21.56
CA GLY A 8 22.27 -0.17 -22.46
C GLY A 8 21.63 0.84 -23.42
N ASP A 9 20.30 0.87 -23.53
CA ASP A 9 19.57 1.82 -24.38
C ASP A 9 18.95 2.94 -23.52
N ASP A 10 19.05 4.21 -23.93
CA ASP A 10 18.51 5.37 -23.18
C ASP A 10 16.99 5.25 -22.95
N LYS A 11 16.31 4.55 -23.87
CA LYS A 11 14.86 4.26 -23.79
C LYS A 11 14.53 3.24 -22.70
N TYR A 12 15.46 2.32 -22.40
CA TYR A 12 15.32 1.34 -21.30
C TYR A 12 15.36 2.05 -19.95
N ALA A 13 16.28 3.01 -19.79
CA ALA A 13 16.32 3.85 -18.60
C ALA A 13 15.04 4.69 -18.44
N GLY A 14 14.49 5.20 -19.55
CA GLY A 14 13.24 5.96 -19.57
C GLY A 14 12.03 5.16 -19.08
N ILE A 15 11.79 3.95 -19.61
CA ILE A 15 10.63 3.15 -19.19
C ILE A 15 10.75 2.64 -17.75
N LEU A 16 11.96 2.33 -17.29
CA LEU A 16 12.17 1.96 -15.89
C LEU A 16 11.88 3.12 -14.96
N LYS A 17 12.34 4.34 -15.27
CA LYS A 17 12.01 5.54 -14.49
C LYS A 17 10.51 5.83 -14.50
N LEU A 18 9.83 5.63 -15.64
CA LEU A 18 8.38 5.79 -15.72
C LEU A 18 7.62 4.81 -14.81
N LEU A 19 8.00 3.54 -14.87
CA LEU A 19 7.38 2.48 -14.04
C LEU A 19 7.67 2.71 -12.55
N ASP A 20 8.89 3.13 -12.21
CA ASP A 20 9.28 3.48 -10.84
C ASP A 20 8.37 4.60 -10.29
N VAL A 21 8.19 5.68 -11.05
CA VAL A 21 7.30 6.79 -10.68
C VAL A 21 5.84 6.33 -10.53
N LEU A 22 5.32 5.54 -11.47
CA LEU A 22 3.93 5.06 -11.43
C LEU A 22 3.66 4.13 -10.24
N LEU A 23 4.58 3.21 -9.96
CA LEU A 23 4.42 2.15 -8.97
C LEU A 23 4.93 2.54 -7.56
N SER A 24 5.69 3.63 -7.42
CA SER A 24 6.21 4.10 -6.15
C SER A 24 5.10 4.34 -5.12
N SER A 25 5.28 3.80 -3.91
CA SER A 25 4.43 4.10 -2.75
C SER A 25 4.83 5.39 -2.02
N GLU A 26 6.01 5.94 -2.34
CA GLU A 26 6.59 7.10 -1.66
C GLU A 26 6.32 8.41 -2.41
N THR A 27 6.02 8.32 -3.71
CA THR A 27 5.72 9.49 -4.54
C THR A 27 4.23 9.82 -4.45
N GLU A 28 3.91 11.03 -4.00
CA GLU A 28 2.52 11.50 -3.89
C GLU A 28 1.81 11.54 -5.25
N PRO A 29 0.48 11.30 -5.32
CA PRO A 29 -0.26 11.29 -6.58
C PRO A 29 -0.08 12.56 -7.40
N GLU A 30 -0.10 13.74 -6.77
CA GLU A 30 0.11 15.02 -7.48
C GLU A 30 1.51 15.16 -8.04
N GLU A 31 2.51 14.63 -7.35
CA GLU A 31 3.89 14.66 -7.83
C GLU A 31 4.11 13.68 -8.98
N LYS A 32 3.48 12.49 -8.92
CA LYS A 32 3.45 11.56 -10.06
C LYS A 32 2.86 12.23 -11.30
N LYS A 33 1.74 12.96 -11.17
CA LYS A 33 1.12 13.67 -12.30
C LYS A 33 2.07 14.68 -12.94
N LYS A 34 2.81 15.45 -12.14
CA LYS A 34 3.82 16.40 -12.66
C LYS A 34 4.94 15.67 -13.39
N ILE A 35 5.52 14.63 -12.79
CA ILE A 35 6.60 13.87 -13.42
C ILE A 35 6.14 13.25 -14.75
N LEU A 36 4.93 12.67 -14.78
CA LEU A 36 4.35 12.13 -16.02
C LEU A 36 4.20 13.21 -17.11
N GLN A 37 3.80 14.42 -16.74
CA GLN A 37 3.61 15.52 -17.68
C GLN A 37 4.92 16.17 -18.13
N ASP A 38 5.80 16.50 -17.19
CA ASP A 38 6.95 17.36 -17.41
C ASP A 38 8.15 16.54 -17.92
N ASP A 39 8.42 15.37 -17.32
CA ASP A 39 9.56 14.52 -17.68
C ASP A 39 9.25 13.56 -18.83
N PHE A 40 8.00 13.07 -18.92
CA PHE A 40 7.60 12.05 -19.90
C PHE A 40 6.66 12.57 -20.98
N HIS A 41 6.23 13.84 -20.90
CA HIS A 41 5.32 14.47 -21.86
C HIS A 41 3.99 13.72 -22.03
N ILE A 42 3.57 12.99 -20.98
CA ILE A 42 2.29 12.30 -20.92
C ILE A 42 1.25 13.31 -20.44
N LYS A 43 0.38 13.75 -21.35
CA LYS A 43 -0.65 14.73 -21.05
C LYS A 43 -1.60 14.21 -19.97
N MET A 44 -1.69 14.92 -18.85
CA MET A 44 -2.65 14.63 -17.80
C MET A 44 -4.07 14.98 -18.26
N THR A 45 -4.82 13.95 -18.66
CA THR A 45 -6.25 14.05 -18.93
C THR A 45 -7.03 13.71 -17.67
N LYS A 46 -8.27 14.17 -17.54
CA LYS A 46 -9.13 13.84 -16.39
C LYS A 46 -9.24 12.32 -16.15
N THR A 47 -9.32 11.54 -17.22
CA THR A 47 -9.37 10.07 -17.14
C THR A 47 -8.06 9.51 -16.59
N LEU A 48 -6.92 9.93 -17.16
CA LEU A 48 -5.61 9.44 -16.73
C LEU A 48 -5.28 9.86 -15.29
N GLU A 49 -5.64 11.09 -14.90
CA GLU A 49 -5.53 11.56 -13.50
C GLU A 49 -6.32 10.66 -12.54
N SER A 50 -7.54 10.29 -12.92
CA SER A 50 -8.39 9.40 -12.12
C SER A 50 -7.81 7.98 -12.01
N GLU A 51 -7.24 7.45 -13.09
CA GLU A 51 -6.62 6.12 -13.11
C GLU A 51 -5.34 6.09 -12.26
N VAL A 52 -4.47 7.10 -12.38
CA VAL A 52 -3.26 7.24 -11.54
C VAL A 52 -3.63 7.37 -10.07
N GLN A 53 -4.67 8.14 -9.74
CA GLN A 53 -5.15 8.26 -8.37
C GLN A 53 -5.70 6.93 -7.83
N THR A 54 -6.47 6.21 -8.65
CA THR A 54 -7.02 4.90 -8.28
C THR A 54 -5.91 3.89 -8.00
N MET A 55 -4.86 3.89 -8.83
CA MET A 55 -3.69 3.04 -8.64
C MET A 55 -2.94 3.36 -7.33
N CYS A 56 -2.75 4.64 -6.99
CA CYS A 56 -2.11 5.01 -5.73
C CYS A 56 -2.94 4.54 -4.52
N ASN A 57 -4.27 4.62 -4.62
CA ASN A 57 -5.16 4.14 -3.56
C ASN A 57 -5.15 2.60 -3.45
N LEU A 58 -4.89 1.87 -4.54
CA LEU A 58 -4.81 0.41 -4.51
C LEU A 58 -3.66 -0.08 -3.62
N SER A 59 -2.45 0.47 -3.79
CA SER A 59 -1.30 0.11 -2.96
C SER A 59 -1.56 0.38 -1.48
N LYS A 60 -2.13 1.55 -1.16
CA LYS A 60 -2.54 1.90 0.20
C LYS A 60 -3.57 0.92 0.76
N GLY A 61 -4.60 0.56 -0.01
CA GLY A 61 -5.61 -0.41 0.42
C GLY A 61 -5.02 -1.81 0.67
N VAL A 62 -4.04 -2.23 -0.13
CA VAL A 62 -3.32 -3.51 0.08
C VAL A 62 -2.50 -3.47 1.37
N GLU A 63 -1.77 -2.38 1.62
CA GLU A 63 -0.98 -2.18 2.83
C GLU A 63 -1.86 -2.18 4.08
N GLU A 64 -2.92 -1.36 4.10
CA GLU A 64 -3.89 -1.28 5.21
C GLU A 64 -4.53 -2.65 5.49
N LYS A 65 -4.87 -3.40 4.43
CA LYS A 65 -5.42 -4.75 4.57
C LYS A 65 -4.40 -5.73 5.14
N GLY A 66 -3.15 -5.63 4.71
CA GLY A 66 -2.04 -6.44 5.22
C GLY A 66 -1.80 -6.21 6.71
N ILE A 67 -1.77 -4.94 7.13
CA ILE A 67 -1.61 -4.54 8.54
C ILE A 67 -2.78 -5.07 9.38
N GLU A 68 -4.02 -4.96 8.89
CA GLU A 68 -5.20 -5.48 9.57
C GLU A 68 -5.12 -7.01 9.77
N ILE A 69 -4.79 -7.76 8.72
CA ILE A 69 -4.65 -9.22 8.79
C ILE A 69 -3.51 -9.61 9.73
N GLY A 70 -2.37 -8.92 9.65
CA GLY A 70 -1.20 -9.17 10.49
C GLY A 70 -1.51 -8.93 11.97
N THR A 71 -2.16 -7.81 12.28
CA THR A 71 -2.57 -7.45 13.64
C THR A 71 -3.55 -8.46 14.22
N LEU A 72 -4.58 -8.85 13.46
CA LEU A 72 -5.55 -9.85 13.89
C LEU A 72 -4.88 -11.19 14.22
N ARG A 73 -3.97 -11.67 13.35
CA ARG A 73 -3.21 -12.89 13.59
C ARG A 73 -2.31 -12.79 14.82
N ALA A 74 -1.65 -11.64 15.01
CA ALA A 74 -0.83 -11.43 16.19
C ALA A 74 -1.66 -11.49 17.49
N ILE A 75 -2.85 -10.88 17.50
CA ILE A 75 -3.79 -10.96 18.63
C ILE A 75 -4.16 -12.42 18.90
N GLN A 76 -4.58 -13.16 17.87
CA GLN A 76 -4.95 -14.58 17.99
C GLN A 76 -3.80 -15.43 18.53
N ASN A 77 -2.59 -15.23 18.02
CA ASN A 77 -1.40 -15.96 18.48
C ASN A 77 -1.10 -15.68 19.96
N LEU A 78 -1.23 -14.43 20.42
CA LEU A 78 -1.03 -14.09 21.84
C LEU A 78 -2.10 -14.74 22.73
N MET A 79 -3.35 -14.74 22.28
CA MET A 79 -4.45 -15.42 22.99
C MET A 79 -4.21 -16.94 23.06
N GLU A 80 -3.74 -17.54 21.97
CA GLU A 80 -3.52 -18.99 21.91
C GLU A 80 -2.29 -19.43 22.71
N THR A 81 -1.16 -18.75 22.53
CA THR A 81 0.14 -19.19 23.06
C THR A 81 0.39 -18.74 24.49
N LEU A 82 0.02 -17.50 24.82
CA LEU A 82 0.22 -16.90 26.14
C LEU A 82 -1.06 -16.86 26.98
N LYS A 83 -2.19 -17.35 26.45
CA LYS A 83 -3.50 -17.40 27.14
C LYS A 83 -4.00 -16.01 27.59
N LEU A 84 -3.59 -14.96 26.88
CA LEU A 84 -4.09 -13.61 27.11
C LEU A 84 -5.55 -13.48 26.67
N THR A 85 -6.30 -12.56 27.30
CA THR A 85 -7.59 -12.11 26.74
C THR A 85 -7.35 -11.27 25.48
N ALA A 86 -8.40 -11.06 24.67
CA ALA A 86 -8.31 -10.21 23.48
C ALA A 86 -7.85 -8.79 23.84
N GLU A 87 -8.36 -8.23 24.94
CA GLU A 87 -8.01 -6.91 25.45
C GLU A 87 -6.54 -6.86 25.89
N GLN A 88 -6.06 -7.87 26.62
CA GLN A 88 -4.66 -7.97 27.03
C GLN A 88 -3.71 -8.10 25.83
N ALA A 89 -4.09 -8.89 24.83
CA ALA A 89 -3.32 -9.05 23.60
C ALA A 89 -3.27 -7.75 22.77
N MET A 90 -4.39 -7.04 22.63
CA MET A 90 -4.44 -5.72 21.97
C MET A 90 -3.60 -4.68 22.72
N ALA A 91 -3.66 -4.67 24.05
CA ALA A 91 -2.83 -3.79 24.87
C ALA A 91 -1.33 -4.12 24.73
N ALA A 92 -0.96 -5.41 24.70
CA ALA A 92 0.43 -5.84 24.51
C ALA A 92 0.97 -5.44 23.13
N LEU A 93 0.14 -5.48 22.09
CA LEU A 93 0.47 -5.03 20.73
C LEU A 93 0.34 -3.51 20.56
N LYS A 94 -0.11 -2.78 21.58
CA LYS A 94 -0.38 -1.33 21.53
C LYS A 94 -1.34 -0.94 20.41
N VAL A 95 -2.36 -1.75 20.17
CA VAL A 95 -3.43 -1.42 19.22
C VAL A 95 -4.14 -0.14 19.69
N PRO A 96 -4.26 0.89 18.85
CA PRO A 96 -4.94 2.14 19.20
C PRO A 96 -6.38 1.90 19.67
N ASP A 97 -6.84 2.66 20.67
CA ASP A 97 -8.21 2.53 21.20
C ASP A 97 -9.29 2.67 20.11
N SER A 98 -9.06 3.54 19.12
CA SER A 98 -9.94 3.75 17.98
C SER A 98 -10.12 2.52 17.09
N GLU A 99 -9.23 1.52 17.17
CA GLU A 99 -9.28 0.29 16.38
C GLU A 99 -9.65 -0.94 17.20
N GLN A 100 -9.72 -0.86 18.53
CA GLN A 100 -9.99 -2.03 19.37
C GLN A 100 -11.37 -2.65 19.08
N GLU A 101 -12.40 -1.83 18.87
CA GLU A 101 -13.74 -2.31 18.55
C GLU A 101 -13.77 -3.11 17.23
N LYS A 102 -13.00 -2.64 16.23
CA LYS A 102 -12.85 -3.32 14.93
C LYS A 102 -12.30 -4.73 15.12
N TYR A 103 -11.17 -4.89 15.81
CA TYR A 103 -10.57 -6.21 16.02
C TYR A 103 -11.41 -7.10 16.94
N ALA A 104 -12.04 -6.54 17.97
CA ALA A 104 -12.98 -7.27 18.83
C ALA A 104 -14.18 -7.83 18.03
N GLY A 105 -14.69 -7.07 17.05
CA GLY A 105 -15.73 -7.55 16.14
C GLY A 105 -15.25 -8.68 15.22
N MET A 106 -14.00 -8.62 14.76
CA MET A 106 -13.40 -9.65 13.90
C MET A 106 -13.12 -10.95 14.64
N LEU A 107 -12.78 -10.90 15.93
CA LEU A 107 -12.51 -12.08 16.77
C LEU A 107 -13.76 -12.86 17.19
N LYS A 108 -14.95 -12.25 17.06
CA LYS A 108 -16.25 -12.88 17.40
C LYS A 108 -16.83 -13.73 16.26
N LYS A 109 -16.22 -13.70 15.07
CA LYS A 109 -16.60 -14.53 13.92
C LYS A 109 -15.87 -15.86 13.95
#